data_AF-A0A975TCD3-F1
#
_entry.id   AF-A0A975TCD3-F1
#
_cell.length_a   1.000
_cell.length_b   1.000
_cell.length_c   1.000
_cell.angle_alpha   90.00
_cell.angle_beta   90.00
_cell.angle_gamma   90.00
#
_symmetry.space_group_name_H-M   'P 1'
#
loop_
_entity.id
_entity.type
_entity.pdbx_description
1 polymer ?
#
loop_
_entity_poly.entity_id
_entity_poly.type
_entity_poly.pdbx_seq_one_letter_code
_entity_poly.pdbx_strand_id
1 'polypeptide(L)'
;MCAFQAFRKQRLLEAVYHLPRPLIIYGTKVADVEYWAKELYRAGFQRYAVMTGKSTADQRLKLIQDWRQRKIDIVVATSAFGLGVDQSDVRAVIHVCIPETIDRFYQEVGRGGRDGKASISLTLYTSQDQEIAKSLNDKSSITIDRGLERWQSMFTRKTIVPEKGFRVPINIPPSLQSGDIDMNSEQNTAWNIHTLTLMSRAGLIEMDSQEPPKREDYPSAAYDAAWDNYSNSRLISIRNDSHLQREVWEWEVEPIRQERQNWSYKNLQLMREALQPKRCISEIFAEAYTITKKPTFINRSPVSVSKSCGGCPVCRKNKRTAFAGVMPTSQPVWQETKSFLGAEIQRLLAGDNVILIFYESLEQLNKMRRGNKLFRWLIEQGMKNIVIPLEHQHFIKEVNRIPNAWIFLFPTYEPMRMARIPTLIFHPPGTNLPQRYLLNKTSNSPRIIILPMNTIDPNREDRLLINIFSGRQFRFDTFCMEISI
;
A
#
# COMPACT_ATOMS: atom_id res chain seq x y z
N MET A 1 -6.45 31.55 -9.50
CA MET A 1 -7.34 32.27 -8.56
C MET A 1 -8.21 33.24 -9.34
N CYS A 2 -9.51 33.25 -9.07
CA CYS A 2 -10.47 34.20 -9.60
C CYS A 2 -10.64 35.36 -8.60
N ALA A 3 -10.60 36.60 -9.08
CA ALA A 3 -10.66 37.78 -8.21
C ALA A 3 -12.00 37.89 -7.46
N PHE A 4 -13.11 37.53 -8.11
CA PHE A 4 -14.46 37.57 -7.55
C PHE A 4 -15.36 36.51 -8.21
N GLN A 5 -16.54 36.28 -7.63
CA GLN A 5 -17.47 35.23 -8.04
C GLN A 5 -17.94 35.35 -9.50
N ALA A 6 -18.21 36.57 -9.97
CA ALA A 6 -18.63 36.78 -11.36
C ALA A 6 -17.53 36.39 -12.37
N PHE A 7 -16.27 36.66 -12.06
CA PHE A 7 -15.15 36.24 -12.89
C PHE A 7 -14.97 34.71 -12.87
N ARG A 8 -15.16 34.06 -11.71
CA ARG A 8 -15.18 32.59 -11.61
C ARG A 8 -16.28 31.99 -12.50
N LYS A 9 -17.48 32.58 -12.47
CA LYS A 9 -18.59 32.17 -13.33
C LYS A 9 -18.24 32.29 -14.82
N GLN A 10 -17.69 33.43 -15.24
CA GLN A 10 -17.29 33.63 -16.64
C GLN A 10 -16.28 32.57 -17.09
N ARG A 11 -15.24 32.31 -16.29
CA ARG A 11 -14.21 31.30 -16.59
C ARG A 11 -14.75 29.88 -16.57
N LEU A 12 -15.69 29.57 -15.69
CA LEU A 12 -16.36 28.27 -15.69
C LEU A 12 -17.14 28.06 -16.97
N LEU A 13 -17.96 29.02 -17.38
CA LEU A 13 -18.76 28.91 -18.60
C LEU A 13 -17.87 28.78 -19.83
N GLU A 14 -16.84 29.62 -19.96
CA GLU A 14 -15.81 29.51 -21.00
C GLU A 14 -15.21 28.10 -21.04
N ALA A 15 -14.80 27.56 -19.89
CA ALA A 15 -14.28 26.20 -19.81
C ALA A 15 -15.31 25.15 -20.25
N VAL A 16 -16.56 25.23 -19.80
CA VAL A 16 -17.60 24.24 -20.14
C VAL A 16 -17.99 24.28 -21.64
N TYR A 17 -17.87 25.44 -22.29
CA TYR A 17 -18.05 25.56 -23.74
C TYR A 17 -16.95 24.86 -24.54
N HIS A 18 -15.70 24.87 -24.07
CA HIS A 18 -14.55 24.41 -24.86
C HIS A 18 -13.95 23.08 -24.41
N LEU A 19 -14.17 22.65 -23.16
CA LEU A 19 -13.59 21.43 -22.63
C LEU A 19 -14.33 20.18 -23.13
N PRO A 20 -13.59 19.09 -23.38
CA PRO A 20 -14.18 17.83 -23.83
C PRO A 20 -15.08 17.21 -22.75
N ARG A 21 -16.10 16.48 -23.20
CA ARG A 21 -17.05 15.74 -22.36
C ARG A 21 -16.79 14.23 -22.48
N PRO A 22 -17.17 13.40 -21.49
CA PRO A 22 -17.90 13.76 -20.26
C PRO A 22 -17.09 14.61 -19.29
N LEU A 23 -17.79 15.52 -18.59
CA LEU A 23 -17.19 16.52 -17.71
C LEU A 23 -17.79 16.45 -16.30
N ILE A 24 -16.95 16.60 -15.28
CA ILE A 24 -17.39 16.71 -13.88
C ILE A 24 -17.04 18.10 -13.34
N ILE A 25 -17.96 18.73 -12.63
CA ILE A 25 -17.76 19.98 -11.90
C ILE A 25 -17.92 19.69 -10.40
N TYR A 26 -16.85 19.82 -9.64
CA TYR A 26 -16.84 19.64 -8.19
C TYR A 26 -17.03 20.96 -7.45
N GLY A 27 -18.06 21.01 -6.61
CA GLY A 27 -18.27 22.04 -5.59
C GLY A 27 -18.07 21.49 -4.18
N THR A 28 -18.01 22.40 -3.21
CA THR A 28 -17.87 22.00 -1.80
C THR A 28 -19.23 21.76 -1.16
N LYS A 29 -20.15 22.73 -1.25
CA LYS A 29 -21.47 22.64 -0.61
C LYS A 29 -22.55 22.23 -1.60
N VAL A 30 -23.63 21.63 -1.10
CA VAL A 30 -24.85 21.34 -1.87
C VAL A 30 -25.38 22.60 -2.55
N ALA A 31 -25.43 23.72 -1.81
CA ALA A 31 -25.86 25.00 -2.35
C ALA A 31 -24.97 25.51 -3.51
N ASP A 32 -23.66 25.26 -3.46
CA ASP A 32 -22.75 25.64 -4.54
C ASP A 32 -23.06 24.83 -5.80
N VAL A 33 -23.26 23.52 -5.64
CA VAL A 33 -23.61 22.60 -6.73
C VAL A 33 -24.94 22.98 -7.38
N GLU A 34 -25.96 23.28 -6.58
CA GLU A 34 -27.26 23.75 -7.07
C GLU A 34 -27.14 25.10 -7.79
N TYR A 35 -26.34 26.03 -7.26
CA TYR A 35 -26.06 27.30 -7.92
C TYR A 35 -25.42 27.07 -9.29
N TRP A 36 -24.35 26.29 -9.38
CA TRP A 36 -23.66 26.05 -10.64
C TRP A 36 -24.51 25.29 -11.66
N ALA A 37 -25.35 24.35 -11.23
CA ALA A 37 -26.32 23.69 -12.09
C ALA A 37 -27.32 24.69 -12.71
N LYS A 38 -27.82 25.65 -11.93
CA LYS A 38 -28.69 26.73 -12.44
C LYS A 38 -27.96 27.63 -13.44
N GLU A 39 -26.69 27.93 -13.20
CA GLU A 39 -25.88 28.73 -14.13
C GLU A 39 -25.63 28.00 -15.46
N LEU A 40 -25.42 26.68 -15.44
CA LEU A 40 -25.32 25.86 -16.65
C LEU A 40 -26.63 25.85 -17.44
N TYR A 41 -27.76 25.68 -16.76
CA TYR A 41 -29.08 25.73 -17.39
C TYR A 41 -29.34 27.08 -18.07
N ARG A 42 -29.03 28.19 -17.38
CA ARG A 42 -29.14 29.55 -17.93
C ARG A 42 -28.24 29.78 -19.14
N ALA A 43 -27.09 29.10 -19.20
CA ALA A 43 -26.18 29.12 -20.33
C ALA A 43 -26.61 28.19 -21.48
N GLY A 44 -27.75 27.49 -21.37
CA GLY A 44 -28.30 26.63 -22.43
C GLY A 44 -27.87 25.17 -22.37
N PHE A 45 -27.12 24.75 -21.34
CA PHE A 45 -26.80 23.33 -21.17
C PHE A 45 -28.01 22.59 -20.59
N GLN A 46 -28.53 21.62 -21.34
CA GLN A 46 -29.69 20.81 -20.92
C GLN A 46 -29.31 19.40 -20.45
N ARG A 47 -28.16 18.89 -20.91
CA ARG A 47 -27.64 17.55 -20.60
C ARG A 47 -26.73 17.56 -19.38
N TYR A 48 -27.20 18.14 -18.27
CA TYR A 48 -26.47 18.12 -16.99
C TYR A 48 -27.24 17.36 -15.93
N ALA A 49 -26.52 16.88 -14.92
CA ALA A 49 -27.11 16.27 -13.73
C ALA A 49 -26.41 16.73 -12.46
N VAL A 50 -27.13 16.67 -11.34
CA VAL A 50 -26.66 17.08 -10.01
C VAL A 50 -26.50 15.84 -9.14
N MET A 51 -25.35 15.70 -8.50
CA MET A 51 -25.11 14.67 -7.50
C MET A 51 -24.62 15.25 -6.18
N THR A 52 -25.31 14.96 -5.08
CA THR A 52 -24.83 15.37 -3.76
C THR A 52 -24.98 14.27 -2.74
N GLY A 53 -24.51 14.53 -1.51
CA GLY A 53 -24.75 13.64 -0.37
C GLY A 53 -26.24 13.44 -0.07
N LYS A 54 -27.12 14.33 -0.53
CA LYS A 54 -28.58 14.23 -0.37
C LYS A 54 -29.27 13.41 -1.46
N SER A 55 -28.55 13.01 -2.52
CA SER A 55 -29.13 12.22 -3.59
C SER A 55 -29.44 10.79 -3.12
N THR A 56 -30.63 10.29 -3.41
CA THR A 56 -31.04 8.91 -3.05
C THR A 56 -30.27 7.86 -3.85
N ALA A 57 -30.32 6.60 -3.42
CA ALA A 57 -29.73 5.48 -4.16
C ALA A 57 -30.29 5.39 -5.59
N ASP A 58 -31.61 5.53 -5.76
CA ASP A 58 -32.25 5.47 -7.09
C ASP A 58 -31.83 6.63 -7.99
N GLN A 59 -31.73 7.85 -7.44
CA GLN A 59 -31.23 9.01 -8.18
C GLN A 59 -29.77 8.79 -8.63
N ARG A 60 -28.94 8.20 -7.76
CA ARG A 60 -27.56 7.84 -8.08
C ARG A 60 -27.50 6.83 -9.22
N LEU A 61 -28.25 5.75 -9.13
CA LEU A 61 -28.30 4.69 -10.16
C LEU A 61 -28.77 5.24 -11.51
N LYS A 62 -29.86 6.02 -11.51
CA LYS A 62 -30.41 6.62 -12.73
C LYS A 62 -29.39 7.56 -13.40
N LEU A 63 -28.74 8.43 -12.61
CA LEU A 63 -27.71 9.33 -13.13
C LEU A 63 -26.57 8.56 -13.78
N ILE A 64 -26.07 7.51 -13.11
CA ILE A 64 -24.97 6.68 -13.65
C ILE A 64 -25.40 6.00 -14.96
N GLN A 65 -26.62 5.48 -15.03
CA GLN A 65 -27.17 4.85 -16.23
C GLN A 65 -27.30 5.86 -17.38
N ASP A 66 -27.90 7.02 -17.12
CA ASP A 66 -28.08 8.08 -18.12
C ASP A 66 -26.73 8.65 -18.58
N TRP A 67 -25.72 8.69 -17.71
CA TRP A 67 -24.37 9.11 -18.04
C TRP A 67 -23.68 8.11 -18.97
N ARG A 68 -23.77 6.80 -18.66
CA ARG A 68 -23.27 5.72 -19.52
C ARG A 68 -23.94 5.72 -20.89
N GLN A 69 -25.24 5.99 -20.94
CA GLN A 69 -26.02 6.10 -22.17
C GLN A 69 -25.82 7.42 -22.94
N ARG A 70 -24.91 8.30 -22.49
CA ARG A 70 -24.66 9.61 -23.11
C ARG A 70 -25.90 10.49 -23.20
N LYS A 71 -26.79 10.42 -22.21
CA LYS A 71 -27.88 11.38 -22.02
C LYS A 71 -27.44 12.57 -21.18
N ILE A 72 -26.41 12.39 -20.35
CA ILE A 72 -25.78 13.41 -19.54
C ILE A 72 -24.37 13.65 -20.07
N ASP A 73 -23.98 14.92 -20.16
CA ASP A 73 -22.64 15.35 -20.56
C ASP A 73 -21.84 15.92 -19.39
N ILE A 74 -22.54 16.59 -18.47
CA ILE A 74 -21.95 17.36 -17.38
C ILE A 74 -22.56 16.89 -16.05
N VAL A 75 -21.71 16.46 -15.12
CA VAL A 75 -22.13 16.15 -13.75
C VAL A 75 -21.63 17.24 -12.82
N VAL A 76 -22.52 17.91 -12.10
CA VAL A 76 -22.17 18.88 -11.05
C VAL A 76 -22.33 18.19 -9.71
N ALA A 77 -21.27 18.09 -8.92
CA ALA A 77 -21.26 17.24 -7.74
C ALA A 77 -20.49 17.77 -6.54
N THR A 78 -20.83 17.26 -5.35
CA THR A 78 -19.95 17.34 -4.18
C THR A 78 -19.02 16.12 -4.11
N SER A 79 -18.14 16.05 -3.12
CA SER A 79 -17.28 14.87 -2.84
C SER A 79 -18.06 13.55 -2.71
N ALA A 80 -19.38 13.60 -2.47
CA ALA A 80 -20.24 12.42 -2.37
C ALA A 80 -20.32 11.60 -3.67
N PHE A 81 -19.98 12.17 -4.83
CA PHE A 81 -19.82 11.41 -6.08
C PHE A 81 -18.60 10.45 -6.05
N GLY A 82 -17.77 10.59 -5.00
CA GLY A 82 -16.58 9.81 -4.67
C GLY A 82 -16.75 8.28 -4.73
N LEU A 83 -17.89 7.77 -4.26
CA LEU A 83 -18.04 6.36 -3.94
C LEU A 83 -18.70 5.60 -5.09
N GLY A 84 -17.93 4.74 -5.79
CA GLY A 84 -18.47 3.66 -6.63
C GLY A 84 -18.85 3.98 -8.08
N VAL A 85 -18.74 5.24 -8.55
CA VAL A 85 -19.00 5.56 -9.97
C VAL A 85 -17.77 5.26 -10.82
N ASP A 86 -17.86 4.21 -11.63
CA ASP A 86 -16.85 3.86 -12.64
C ASP A 86 -17.32 4.27 -14.04
N GLN A 87 -16.73 5.37 -14.52
CA GLN A 87 -16.84 5.87 -15.89
C GLN A 87 -15.42 6.14 -16.38
N SER A 88 -14.89 5.27 -17.23
CA SER A 88 -13.46 5.30 -17.59
C SER A 88 -13.07 6.45 -18.51
N ASP A 89 -14.04 7.02 -19.23
CA ASP A 89 -13.80 7.96 -20.31
C ASP A 89 -14.07 9.43 -19.93
N VAL A 90 -14.10 9.80 -18.65
CA VAL A 90 -14.23 11.21 -18.24
C VAL A 90 -13.07 12.02 -18.83
N ARG A 91 -13.39 13.12 -19.53
CA ARG A 91 -12.41 13.93 -20.27
C ARG A 91 -12.00 15.20 -19.55
N ALA A 92 -12.87 15.75 -18.69
CA ALA A 92 -12.58 16.97 -17.96
C ALA A 92 -13.09 16.90 -16.51
N VAL A 93 -12.27 17.38 -15.58
CA VAL A 93 -12.62 17.58 -14.18
C VAL A 93 -12.36 19.04 -13.83
N ILE A 94 -13.40 19.74 -13.39
CA ILE A 94 -13.31 21.13 -12.96
C ILE A 94 -13.63 21.19 -11.47
N HIS A 95 -12.78 21.83 -10.68
CA HIS A 95 -13.08 22.21 -9.31
C HIS A 95 -13.48 23.68 -9.28
N VAL A 96 -14.70 23.98 -8.83
CA VAL A 96 -15.16 25.34 -8.52
C VAL A 96 -15.05 25.62 -7.02
N CYS A 97 -14.06 25.01 -6.40
CA CYS A 97 -13.73 25.10 -4.98
C CYS A 97 -12.26 24.71 -4.76
N ILE A 98 -11.85 24.68 -3.49
CA ILE A 98 -10.59 24.08 -3.06
C ILE A 98 -10.93 22.83 -2.24
N PRO A 99 -10.51 21.63 -2.68
CA PRO A 99 -10.56 20.44 -1.83
C PRO A 99 -9.78 20.65 -0.52
N GLU A 100 -10.32 20.18 0.59
CA GLU A 100 -9.72 20.32 1.93
C GLU A 100 -8.47 19.47 2.14
N THR A 101 -8.18 18.54 1.23
CA THR A 101 -6.97 17.71 1.20
C THR A 101 -6.50 17.50 -0.24
N ILE A 102 -5.19 17.35 -0.43
CA ILE A 102 -4.62 16.95 -1.72
C ILE A 102 -5.04 15.52 -2.12
N ASP A 103 -5.29 14.63 -1.16
CA ASP A 103 -5.83 13.29 -1.40
C ASP A 103 -7.21 13.34 -2.06
N ARG A 104 -8.13 14.17 -1.53
CA ARG A 104 -9.45 14.37 -2.15
C ARG A 104 -9.31 14.88 -3.58
N PHE A 105 -8.46 15.89 -3.80
CA PHE A 105 -8.19 16.41 -5.14
C PHE A 105 -7.66 15.31 -6.07
N TYR A 106 -6.68 14.52 -5.62
CA TYR A 106 -6.10 13.42 -6.39
C TYR A 106 -7.15 12.36 -6.80
N GLN A 107 -8.01 11.95 -5.87
CA GLN A 107 -9.08 10.99 -6.14
C GLN A 107 -10.11 11.53 -7.15
N GLU A 108 -10.46 12.82 -7.05
CA GLU A 108 -11.41 13.47 -7.94
C GLU A 108 -10.84 13.62 -9.36
N VAL A 109 -9.58 14.05 -9.51
CA VAL A 109 -8.93 14.17 -10.83
C VAL A 109 -8.62 12.80 -11.45
N GLY A 110 -8.35 11.78 -10.62
CA GLY A 110 -8.13 10.39 -11.03
C GLY A 110 -9.36 9.68 -11.62
N ARG A 111 -10.49 10.37 -11.75
CA ARG A 111 -11.65 9.94 -12.55
C ARG A 111 -11.44 10.15 -14.03
N GLY A 112 -10.66 11.16 -14.40
CA GLY A 112 -10.34 11.45 -15.80
C GLY A 112 -9.33 10.45 -16.36
N GLY A 113 -9.45 10.15 -17.65
CA GLY A 113 -8.38 9.48 -18.40
C GLY A 113 -8.07 8.03 -18.00
N ARG A 114 -9.01 7.31 -17.36
CA ARG A 114 -8.81 5.90 -16.97
C ARG A 114 -8.75 4.95 -18.17
N ASP A 115 -9.30 5.36 -19.30
CA ASP A 115 -9.15 4.70 -20.61
C ASP A 115 -7.77 4.92 -21.26
N GLY A 116 -6.84 5.59 -20.58
CA GLY A 116 -5.50 5.91 -21.08
C GLY A 116 -5.44 7.09 -22.05
N LYS A 117 -6.58 7.70 -22.40
CA LYS A 117 -6.61 8.89 -23.28
C LYS A 117 -6.48 10.16 -22.46
N ALA A 118 -6.03 11.23 -23.10
CA ALA A 118 -5.83 12.53 -22.44
C ALA A 118 -7.11 13.07 -21.78
N SER A 119 -6.94 13.62 -20.59
CA SER A 119 -7.98 14.34 -19.83
C SER A 119 -7.39 15.60 -19.23
N ILE A 120 -8.25 16.54 -18.84
CA ILE A 120 -7.86 17.82 -18.27
C ILE A 120 -8.45 18.04 -16.89
N SER A 121 -7.64 18.58 -15.99
CA SER A 121 -8.07 19.05 -14.68
C SER A 121 -7.92 20.57 -14.61
N LEU A 122 -8.95 21.27 -14.15
CA LEU A 122 -8.98 22.72 -13.98
C LEU A 122 -9.50 23.07 -12.60
N THR A 123 -8.85 24.01 -11.90
CA THR A 123 -9.33 24.48 -10.59
C THR A 123 -9.55 25.99 -10.61
N LEU A 124 -10.81 26.38 -10.40
CA LEU A 124 -11.31 27.76 -10.37
C LEU A 124 -11.76 28.09 -8.95
N TYR A 125 -10.94 28.84 -8.22
CA TYR A 125 -11.18 29.17 -6.81
C TYR A 125 -11.03 30.66 -6.54
N THR A 126 -11.71 31.12 -5.50
CA THR A 126 -11.70 32.45 -4.90
C THR A 126 -11.03 32.41 -3.52
N SER A 127 -10.82 33.58 -2.91
CA SER A 127 -10.32 33.66 -1.52
C SER A 127 -11.28 33.00 -0.51
N GLN A 128 -12.60 33.07 -0.71
CA GLN A 128 -13.57 32.44 0.19
C GLN A 128 -13.41 30.92 0.25
N ASP A 129 -13.02 30.28 -0.86
CA ASP A 129 -12.81 28.83 -0.89
C ASP A 129 -11.62 28.39 -0.03
N GLN A 130 -10.63 29.27 0.21
CA GLN A 130 -9.52 28.99 1.12
C GLN A 130 -9.99 28.83 2.56
N GLU A 131 -10.90 29.71 3.00
CA GLU A 131 -11.49 29.66 4.35
C GLU A 131 -12.43 28.47 4.49
N ILE A 132 -13.21 28.17 3.45
CA ILE A 132 -14.08 26.98 3.44
C ILE A 132 -13.23 25.70 3.54
N ALA A 133 -12.16 25.58 2.74
CA ALA A 133 -11.27 24.42 2.78
C ALA A 133 -10.58 24.27 4.14
N LYS A 134 -10.14 25.39 4.75
CA LYS A 134 -9.58 25.40 6.11
C LYS A 134 -10.61 24.90 7.13
N SER A 135 -11.82 25.45 7.12
CA SER A 135 -12.89 25.07 8.05
C SER A 135 -13.28 23.59 7.93
N LEU A 136 -13.30 23.04 6.71
CA LEU A 136 -13.57 21.61 6.49
C LEU A 136 -12.42 20.73 6.98
N ASN A 137 -11.18 21.15 6.75
CA ASN A 137 -10.00 20.46 7.26
C ASN A 137 -10.00 20.42 8.80
N ASP A 138 -10.36 21.53 9.46
CA ASP A 138 -10.48 21.61 10.92
C ASP A 138 -11.57 20.69 11.49
N LYS A 139 -12.73 20.59 10.82
CA LYS A 139 -13.87 19.75 11.25
C LYS A 139 -13.68 18.25 11.02
N SER A 140 -12.55 17.83 10.45
CA SER A 140 -12.30 16.44 10.07
C SER A 140 -11.89 15.51 11.23
N SER A 141 -11.64 16.05 12.43
CA SER A 141 -11.31 15.26 13.62
C SER A 141 -12.38 15.32 14.70
N ILE A 142 -12.69 14.16 15.28
CA ILE A 142 -13.52 14.04 16.48
C ILE A 142 -12.68 14.40 17.70
N THR A 143 -13.22 15.18 18.64
CA THR A 143 -12.55 15.48 19.91
C THR A 143 -12.51 14.26 20.83
N ILE A 144 -11.64 14.26 21.84
CA ILE A 144 -11.59 13.18 22.84
C ILE A 144 -12.93 13.00 23.54
N ASP A 145 -13.55 14.10 24.02
CA ASP A 145 -14.83 14.03 24.72
C ASP A 145 -15.93 13.44 23.83
N ARG A 146 -16.06 13.90 22.58
CA ARG A 146 -17.05 13.36 21.63
C ARG A 146 -16.75 11.92 21.22
N GLY A 147 -15.47 11.56 21.12
CA GLY A 147 -15.03 10.19 20.82
C GLY A 147 -15.40 9.23 21.93
N LEU A 148 -15.11 9.61 23.18
CA LEU A 148 -15.42 8.85 24.38
C LEU A 148 -16.93 8.72 24.57
N GLU A 149 -17.70 9.81 24.41
CA GLU A 149 -19.16 9.80 24.48
C GLU A 149 -19.77 8.78 23.48
N ARG A 150 -19.32 8.82 22.21
CA ARG A 150 -19.75 7.85 21.19
C ARG A 150 -19.36 6.44 21.55
N TRP A 151 -18.14 6.23 22.02
CA TRP A 151 -17.66 4.92 22.45
C TRP A 151 -18.52 4.35 23.58
N GLN A 152 -18.80 5.14 24.61
CA GLN A 152 -19.68 4.74 25.72
C GLN A 152 -21.07 4.37 25.22
N SER A 153 -21.68 5.19 24.35
CA SER A 153 -23.00 4.93 23.77
C SER A 153 -23.06 3.62 22.97
N MET A 154 -21.99 3.32 22.21
CA MET A 154 -21.84 2.08 21.46
C MET A 154 -21.61 0.87 22.37
N PHE A 155 -20.70 0.99 23.34
CA PHE A 155 -20.27 -0.11 24.21
C PHE A 155 -21.31 -0.51 25.25
N THR A 156 -22.14 0.43 25.71
CA THR A 156 -23.28 0.12 26.59
C THR A 156 -24.29 -0.80 25.91
N ARG A 157 -24.42 -0.72 24.58
CA ARG A 157 -25.36 -1.53 23.76
C ARG A 157 -24.69 -2.75 23.10
N LYS A 158 -23.51 -3.14 23.59
CA LYS A 158 -22.79 -4.30 23.05
C LYS A 158 -23.53 -5.61 23.31
N THR A 159 -23.26 -6.59 22.47
CA THR A 159 -23.62 -8.00 22.69
C THR A 159 -22.35 -8.82 22.92
N ILE A 160 -22.40 -9.77 23.84
CA ILE A 160 -21.27 -10.66 24.13
C ILE A 160 -21.26 -11.76 23.09
N VAL A 161 -20.11 -11.99 22.46
CA VAL A 161 -19.91 -13.10 21.52
C VAL A 161 -18.92 -14.07 22.16
N PRO A 162 -19.35 -15.28 22.57
CA PRO A 162 -18.48 -16.28 23.19
C PRO A 162 -17.20 -16.50 22.36
N GLU A 163 -16.05 -16.52 23.05
CA GLU A 163 -14.71 -16.75 22.47
C GLU A 163 -14.23 -15.71 21.44
N LYS A 164 -15.05 -14.71 21.06
CA LYS A 164 -14.72 -13.71 20.03
C LYS A 164 -14.77 -12.26 20.51
N GLY A 165 -15.17 -12.01 21.76
CA GLY A 165 -15.20 -10.68 22.37
C GLY A 165 -16.59 -10.04 22.37
N PHE A 166 -16.68 -8.82 21.84
CA PHE A 166 -17.90 -8.01 21.89
C PHE A 166 -18.33 -7.57 20.50
N ARG A 167 -19.63 -7.63 20.22
CA ARG A 167 -20.21 -7.02 19.02
C ARG A 167 -20.85 -5.69 19.40
N VAL A 168 -20.38 -4.64 18.74
CA VAL A 168 -20.74 -3.27 19.03
C VAL A 168 -21.55 -2.68 17.86
N PRO A 169 -22.79 -2.23 18.10
CA PRO A 169 -23.58 -1.51 17.10
C PRO A 169 -22.98 -0.13 16.74
N ILE A 170 -23.01 0.23 15.45
CA ILE A 170 -22.42 1.47 14.92
C ILE A 170 -23.46 2.46 14.39
N ASN A 171 -24.74 2.10 14.35
CA ASN A 171 -25.83 2.95 13.89
C ASN A 171 -26.49 3.79 15.01
N ILE A 172 -25.93 3.78 16.22
CA ILE A 172 -26.51 4.43 17.41
C ILE A 172 -26.06 5.90 17.52
N PRO A 173 -26.95 6.83 17.90
CA PRO A 173 -26.60 8.23 18.11
C PRO A 173 -25.60 8.44 19.27
N PRO A 174 -24.84 9.54 19.26
CA PRO A 174 -23.84 9.84 20.29
C PRO A 174 -24.44 10.02 21.68
N SER A 175 -25.64 10.60 21.80
CA SER A 175 -26.28 10.96 23.07
C SER A 175 -27.78 10.65 23.08
N LEU A 176 -28.39 10.62 24.28
CA LEU A 176 -29.84 10.58 24.49
C LEU A 176 -30.47 11.98 24.55
N GLN A 177 -29.71 13.05 24.28
CA GLN A 177 -30.18 14.43 24.42
C GLN A 177 -30.87 14.91 23.15
N SER A 178 -31.99 15.61 23.30
CA SER A 178 -32.90 16.02 22.23
C SER A 178 -32.32 17.04 21.23
N GLY A 179 -31.11 17.57 21.49
CA GLY A 179 -30.41 18.53 20.62
C GLY A 179 -29.50 17.89 19.56
N ASP A 180 -29.17 16.61 19.67
CA ASP A 180 -28.30 15.88 18.74
C ASP A 180 -29.12 15.04 17.70
N ILE A 181 -30.43 15.30 17.59
CA ILE A 181 -31.39 14.47 16.84
C ILE A 181 -31.17 14.48 15.32
N ASP A 182 -30.45 15.47 14.76
CA ASP A 182 -30.34 15.60 13.31
C ASP A 182 -28.94 15.28 12.77
N MET A 183 -28.63 13.98 12.75
CA MET A 183 -27.56 13.43 11.93
C MET A 183 -28.11 12.22 11.17
N ASN A 184 -28.22 12.33 9.84
CA ASN A 184 -28.55 11.20 8.97
C ASN A 184 -27.80 9.93 9.42
N SER A 185 -28.52 8.80 9.48
CA SER A 185 -28.00 7.52 9.98
C SER A 185 -26.63 7.14 9.39
N GLU A 186 -26.40 7.45 8.11
CA GLU A 186 -25.12 7.23 7.42
C GLU A 186 -23.97 8.06 8.00
N GLN A 187 -24.16 9.36 8.26
CA GLN A 187 -23.12 10.22 8.83
C GLN A 187 -22.79 9.80 10.26
N ASN A 188 -23.82 9.45 11.03
CA ASN A 188 -23.64 8.95 12.38
C ASN A 188 -22.83 7.64 12.40
N THR A 189 -23.17 6.72 11.49
CA THR A 189 -22.43 5.46 11.30
C THR A 189 -20.97 5.70 10.93
N ALA A 190 -20.70 6.64 10.01
CA ALA A 190 -19.35 7.02 9.62
C ALA A 190 -18.53 7.56 10.81
N TRP A 191 -19.13 8.42 11.64
CA TRP A 191 -18.47 8.92 12.86
C TRP A 191 -18.16 7.81 13.86
N ASN A 192 -19.08 6.88 14.07
CA ASN A 192 -18.87 5.74 14.96
C ASN A 192 -17.74 4.81 14.45
N ILE A 193 -17.69 4.55 13.14
CA ILE A 193 -16.57 3.83 12.52
C ILE A 193 -15.24 4.59 12.72
N HIS A 194 -15.23 5.92 12.59
CA HIS A 194 -14.04 6.72 12.85
C HIS A 194 -13.56 6.60 14.30
N THR A 195 -14.49 6.59 15.27
CA THR A 195 -14.17 6.38 16.69
C THR A 195 -13.51 5.01 16.89
N LEU A 196 -14.11 3.93 16.39
CA LEU A 196 -13.54 2.58 16.50
C LEU A 196 -12.16 2.48 15.81
N THR A 197 -11.99 3.14 14.67
CA THR A 197 -10.69 3.19 13.96
C THR A 197 -9.63 3.93 14.78
N LEU A 198 -9.98 5.03 15.46
CA LEU A 198 -9.06 5.75 16.34
C LEU A 198 -8.65 4.88 17.54
N MET A 199 -9.62 4.24 18.19
CA MET A 199 -9.37 3.34 19.32
C MET A 199 -8.49 2.16 18.92
N SER A 200 -8.73 1.57 17.74
CA SER A 200 -7.92 0.46 17.24
C SER A 200 -6.48 0.89 16.94
N ARG A 201 -6.30 2.08 16.37
CA ARG A 201 -4.96 2.64 16.11
C ARG A 201 -4.22 3.04 17.38
N ALA A 202 -4.94 3.44 18.42
CA ALA A 202 -4.42 3.68 19.76
C ALA A 202 -4.17 2.39 20.55
N GLY A 203 -4.51 1.22 20.01
CA GLY A 203 -4.31 -0.06 20.68
C GLY A 203 -5.29 -0.35 21.82
N LEU A 204 -6.37 0.43 21.97
CA LEU A 204 -7.40 0.19 22.99
C LEU A 204 -8.27 -1.03 22.65
N ILE A 205 -8.52 -1.24 21.36
CA ILE A 205 -9.33 -2.34 20.85
C ILE A 205 -8.68 -2.99 19.63
N GLU A 206 -9.11 -4.19 19.33
CA GLU A 206 -8.88 -4.87 18.05
C GLU A 206 -10.21 -5.03 17.33
N MET A 207 -10.22 -4.76 16.03
CA MET A 207 -11.41 -4.96 15.20
C MET A 207 -11.21 -6.23 14.38
N ASP A 208 -12.16 -7.17 14.49
CA ASP A 208 -12.13 -8.40 13.72
C ASP A 208 -12.76 -8.18 12.33
N SER A 209 -12.23 -8.88 11.32
CA SER A 209 -12.75 -8.86 9.96
C SER A 209 -13.70 -10.03 9.77
N GLN A 210 -14.99 -9.74 9.70
CA GLN A 210 -16.00 -10.75 9.38
C GLN A 210 -16.29 -10.74 7.88
N GLU A 211 -16.42 -11.92 7.30
CA GLU A 211 -16.97 -12.06 5.96
C GLU A 211 -18.44 -11.61 5.95
N PRO A 212 -18.87 -10.87 4.91
CA PRO A 212 -20.27 -10.53 4.75
C PRO A 212 -21.10 -11.82 4.60
N PRO A 213 -22.32 -11.86 5.17
CA PRO A 213 -23.17 -13.04 5.05
C PRO A 213 -23.49 -13.30 3.57
N LYS A 214 -23.39 -14.55 3.13
CA LYS A 214 -23.69 -14.93 1.75
C LYS A 214 -25.14 -15.37 1.65
N ARG A 215 -25.81 -14.98 0.58
CA ARG A 215 -27.25 -15.29 0.39
C ARG A 215 -27.55 -16.80 0.34
N GLU A 216 -26.57 -17.60 -0.08
CA GLU A 216 -26.66 -19.07 -0.11
C GLU A 216 -26.76 -19.71 1.28
N ASP A 217 -26.24 -19.04 2.32
CA ASP A 217 -26.19 -19.57 3.69
C ASP A 217 -27.47 -19.30 4.49
N TYR A 218 -28.44 -18.55 3.94
CA TYR A 218 -29.63 -18.10 4.65
C TYR A 218 -30.92 -18.37 3.87
N PRO A 219 -32.00 -18.83 4.54
CA PRO A 219 -33.35 -18.75 4.00
C PRO A 219 -33.70 -17.29 3.63
N SER A 220 -34.48 -17.08 2.56
CA SER A 220 -34.74 -15.75 1.98
C SER A 220 -35.12 -14.64 2.99
N ALA A 221 -35.86 -14.96 4.05
CA ALA A 221 -36.27 -13.99 5.08
C ALA A 221 -35.22 -13.73 6.18
N ALA A 222 -34.26 -14.64 6.39
CA ALA A 222 -33.22 -14.51 7.42
C ALA A 222 -31.97 -13.77 6.92
N TYR A 223 -31.77 -13.72 5.60
CA TYR A 223 -30.64 -13.02 4.98
C TYR A 223 -30.64 -11.53 5.31
N ASP A 224 -31.79 -10.86 5.19
CA ASP A 224 -31.89 -9.42 5.41
C ASP A 224 -31.52 -9.06 6.86
N ALA A 225 -31.98 -9.84 7.84
CA ALA A 225 -31.62 -9.65 9.24
C ALA A 225 -30.13 -9.89 9.52
N ALA A 226 -29.52 -10.90 8.87
CA ALA A 226 -28.09 -11.17 8.99
C ALA A 226 -27.25 -10.04 8.36
N TRP A 227 -27.68 -9.56 7.19
CA TRP A 227 -27.06 -8.45 6.48
C TRP A 227 -27.15 -7.14 7.27
N ASP A 228 -28.30 -6.85 7.87
CA ASP A 228 -28.51 -5.68 8.72
C ASP A 228 -27.62 -5.72 9.95
N ASN A 229 -27.51 -6.88 10.61
CA ASN A 229 -26.61 -7.06 11.74
C ASN A 229 -25.15 -6.83 11.33
N TYR A 230 -24.72 -7.41 10.21
CA TYR A 230 -23.36 -7.23 9.66
C TYR A 230 -23.07 -5.75 9.33
N SER A 231 -23.99 -5.10 8.62
CA SER A 231 -23.82 -3.73 8.15
C SER A 231 -23.75 -2.74 9.32
N ASN A 232 -24.58 -2.95 10.34
CA ASN A 232 -24.79 -2.02 11.45
C ASN A 232 -24.02 -2.37 12.74
N SER A 233 -23.12 -3.35 12.74
CA SER A 233 -22.31 -3.67 13.91
C SER A 233 -20.89 -4.12 13.56
N ARG A 234 -19.96 -4.09 14.54
CA ARG A 234 -18.58 -4.54 14.39
C ARG A 234 -18.19 -5.46 15.54
N LEU A 235 -17.48 -6.54 15.22
CA LEU A 235 -16.88 -7.42 16.23
C LEU A 235 -15.54 -6.84 16.67
N ILE A 236 -15.33 -6.77 17.98
CA ILE A 236 -14.14 -6.18 18.58
C ILE A 236 -13.67 -6.99 19.80
N SER A 237 -12.39 -6.85 20.11
CA SER A 237 -11.77 -7.33 21.34
C SER A 237 -11.15 -6.17 22.11
N ILE A 238 -11.33 -6.12 23.43
CA ILE A 238 -10.71 -5.10 24.27
C ILE A 238 -9.25 -5.50 24.52
N ARG A 239 -8.33 -4.56 24.32
CA ARG A 239 -6.90 -4.73 24.61
C ARG A 239 -6.44 -3.97 25.85
N ASN A 240 -7.18 -2.94 26.24
CA ASN A 240 -6.94 -2.16 27.46
C ASN A 240 -8.23 -2.07 28.27
N ASP A 241 -8.26 -2.64 29.48
CA ASP A 241 -9.46 -2.67 30.32
C ASP A 241 -9.90 -1.27 30.79
N SER A 242 -9.00 -0.30 30.81
CA SER A 242 -9.28 1.10 31.17
C SER A 242 -9.77 1.97 30.00
N HIS A 243 -10.17 1.37 28.88
CA HIS A 243 -10.71 2.02 27.68
C HIS A 243 -11.94 2.95 27.87
N LEU A 244 -12.60 2.95 29.04
CA LEU A 244 -13.70 3.86 29.40
C LEU A 244 -13.24 5.09 30.20
N GLN A 245 -11.99 5.11 30.66
CA GLN A 245 -11.42 6.21 31.44
C GLN A 245 -10.94 7.33 30.52
N ARG A 246 -11.25 8.58 30.87
CA ARG A 246 -10.87 9.76 30.09
C ARG A 246 -9.35 9.91 30.02
N GLU A 247 -8.67 9.64 31.11
CA GLU A 247 -7.22 9.75 31.26
C GLU A 247 -6.49 8.84 30.25
N VAL A 248 -7.03 7.64 30.01
CA VAL A 248 -6.50 6.71 29.00
C VAL A 248 -6.71 7.25 27.58
N TRP A 249 -7.82 7.91 27.31
CA TRP A 249 -8.03 8.55 25.99
C TRP A 249 -7.08 9.73 25.76
N GLU A 250 -6.84 10.53 26.80
CA GLU A 250 -5.86 11.62 26.74
C GLU A 250 -4.43 11.11 26.55
N TRP A 251 -4.08 9.94 27.11
CA TRP A 251 -2.75 9.37 26.97
C TRP A 251 -2.53 8.57 25.68
N GLU A 252 -3.49 7.72 25.29
CA GLU A 252 -3.34 6.76 24.18
C GLU A 252 -3.97 7.26 22.87
N VAL A 253 -5.11 7.95 22.92
CA VAL A 253 -5.87 8.35 21.71
C VAL A 253 -5.46 9.73 21.21
N GLU A 254 -5.22 10.68 22.12
CA GLU A 254 -4.89 12.06 21.76
C GLU A 254 -3.62 12.18 20.90
N PRO A 255 -2.50 11.47 21.18
CA PRO A 255 -1.33 11.53 20.31
C PRO A 255 -1.64 11.06 18.87
N ILE A 256 -2.44 10.00 18.71
CA ILE A 256 -2.86 9.49 17.41
C ILE A 256 -3.78 10.49 16.70
N ARG A 257 -4.67 11.16 17.45
CA ARG A 257 -5.55 12.20 16.92
C ARG A 257 -4.76 13.42 16.46
N GLN A 258 -3.83 13.92 17.28
CA GLN A 258 -2.95 15.04 16.93
C GLN A 258 -2.12 14.70 15.69
N GLU A 259 -1.60 13.48 15.61
CA GLU A 259 -0.88 13.03 14.42
C GLU A 259 -1.77 13.10 13.17
N ARG A 260 -3.00 12.56 13.25
CA ARG A 260 -3.99 12.63 12.15
C ARG A 260 -4.31 14.08 11.79
N GLN A 261 -4.47 14.97 12.76
CA GLN A 261 -4.74 16.38 12.53
C GLN A 261 -3.56 17.07 11.82
N ASN A 262 -2.33 16.80 12.27
CA ASN A 262 -1.11 17.30 11.63
C ASN A 262 -1.00 16.83 10.17
N TRP A 263 -1.34 15.56 9.90
CA TRP A 263 -1.44 15.04 8.54
C TRP A 263 -2.54 15.72 7.72
N SER A 264 -3.68 16.04 8.33
CA SER A 264 -4.76 16.79 7.68
C SER A 264 -4.30 18.19 7.28
N TYR A 265 -3.62 18.91 8.18
CA TYR A 265 -3.05 20.23 7.90
C TYR A 265 -1.97 20.19 6.82
N LYS A 266 -1.09 19.19 6.88
CA LYS A 266 -0.11 18.96 5.82
C LYS A 266 -0.78 18.74 4.47
N ASN A 267 -1.86 17.94 4.42
CA ASN A 267 -2.62 17.71 3.19
C ASN A 267 -3.23 18.99 2.61
N LEU A 268 -3.79 19.87 3.45
CA LEU A 268 -4.32 21.16 3.00
C LEU A 268 -3.19 22.08 2.49
N GLN A 269 -2.04 22.08 3.16
CA GLN A 269 -0.86 22.83 2.73
C GLN A 269 -0.38 22.34 1.35
N LEU A 270 -0.29 21.04 1.13
CA LEU A 270 0.06 20.44 -0.16
C LEU A 270 -0.96 20.79 -1.24
N MET A 271 -2.26 20.84 -0.90
CA MET A 271 -3.29 21.31 -1.84
C MET A 271 -3.10 22.79 -2.21
N ARG A 272 -2.81 23.65 -1.24
CA ARG A 272 -2.50 25.07 -1.50
C ARG A 272 -1.26 25.23 -2.37
N GLU A 273 -0.25 24.40 -2.15
CA GLU A 273 0.93 24.34 -2.99
C GLU A 273 0.60 23.88 -4.41
N ALA A 274 -0.26 22.87 -4.59
CA ALA A 274 -0.69 22.41 -5.91
C ALA A 274 -1.39 23.50 -6.74
N LEU A 275 -2.07 24.44 -6.09
CA LEU A 275 -2.69 25.61 -6.73
C LEU A 275 -1.66 26.67 -7.16
N GLN A 276 -0.44 26.62 -6.65
CA GLN A 276 0.66 27.54 -6.98
C GLN A 276 1.75 26.80 -7.77
N PRO A 277 2.02 27.13 -9.04
CA PRO A 277 2.97 26.39 -9.86
C PRO A 277 4.44 26.71 -9.48
N LYS A 278 4.86 26.29 -8.29
CA LYS A 278 6.22 26.39 -7.74
C LYS A 278 6.95 25.05 -7.78
N ARG A 279 6.24 23.95 -7.52
CA ARG A 279 6.76 22.58 -7.47
C ARG A 279 6.02 21.67 -8.45
N CYS A 280 6.67 20.59 -8.90
CA CYS A 280 6.01 19.62 -9.78
C CYS A 280 4.87 18.93 -9.03
N ILE A 281 3.68 18.81 -9.66
CA ILE A 281 2.53 18.17 -9.02
C ILE A 281 2.81 16.71 -8.62
N SER A 282 3.65 16.00 -9.37
CA SER A 282 4.02 14.61 -9.04
C SER A 282 4.87 14.52 -7.77
N GLU A 283 5.64 15.56 -7.45
CA GLU A 283 6.41 15.63 -6.19
C GLU A 283 5.48 15.87 -5.01
N ILE A 284 4.47 16.73 -5.19
CA ILE A 284 3.42 16.98 -4.20
C ILE A 284 2.65 15.69 -3.90
N PHE A 285 2.22 14.96 -4.94
CA PHE A 285 1.54 13.67 -4.76
C PHE A 285 2.45 12.62 -4.12
N ALA A 286 3.71 12.50 -4.55
CA ALA A 286 4.63 11.56 -3.94
C ALA A 286 4.84 11.86 -2.45
N GLU A 287 4.93 13.14 -2.06
CA GLU A 287 5.02 13.51 -0.65
C GLU A 287 3.74 13.17 0.14
N ALA A 288 2.56 13.40 -0.44
CA ALA A 288 1.28 13.12 0.20
C ALA A 288 1.09 11.61 0.49
N TYR A 289 1.53 10.75 -0.42
CA TYR A 289 1.30 9.30 -0.35
C TYR A 289 2.50 8.48 0.19
N THR A 290 3.66 9.10 0.40
CA THR A 290 4.82 8.39 0.96
C THR A 290 4.57 8.08 2.44
N ILE A 291 4.61 6.79 2.78
CA ILE A 291 4.50 6.33 4.17
C ILE A 291 5.90 6.01 4.67
N THR A 292 6.39 6.80 5.62
CA THR A 292 7.68 6.56 6.27
C THR A 292 7.59 5.40 7.27
N LYS A 293 8.73 4.73 7.51
CA LYS A 293 8.81 3.67 8.53
C LYS A 293 8.62 4.33 9.91
N LYS A 294 7.54 3.97 10.61
CA LYS A 294 7.32 4.42 11.99
C LYS A 294 8.04 3.49 12.96
N PRO A 295 8.68 4.01 14.02
CA PRO A 295 9.33 3.18 15.04
C PRO A 295 8.34 2.35 15.87
N THR A 296 7.08 2.79 15.97
CA THR A 296 6.05 2.17 16.84
C THR A 296 5.40 0.90 16.26
N PHE A 297 5.47 0.69 14.93
CA PHE A 297 4.90 -0.51 14.30
C PHE A 297 6.03 -1.39 13.76
N ILE A 298 6.35 -2.45 14.50
CA ILE A 298 7.52 -3.33 14.30
C ILE A 298 7.58 -3.98 12.90
N ASN A 299 6.47 -4.04 12.15
CA ASN A 299 6.40 -4.78 10.87
C ASN A 299 5.93 -4.01 9.63
N ARG A 300 5.76 -2.67 9.66
CA ARG A 300 5.33 -1.95 8.44
C ARG A 300 6.52 -1.40 7.65
N SER A 301 6.78 -2.01 6.49
CA SER A 301 7.74 -1.49 5.51
C SER A 301 7.32 -0.10 5.02
N PRO A 302 8.27 0.82 4.78
CA PRO A 302 7.96 2.11 4.19
C PRO A 302 7.34 1.92 2.79
N VAL A 303 6.41 2.80 2.42
CA VAL A 303 5.81 2.82 1.08
C VAL A 303 6.44 3.97 0.32
N SER A 304 7.27 3.65 -0.67
CA SER A 304 7.81 4.61 -1.63
C SER A 304 6.84 4.82 -2.78
N VAL A 305 6.61 6.09 -3.15
CA VAL A 305 5.73 6.45 -4.26
C VAL A 305 6.58 6.89 -5.46
N SER A 306 6.39 6.22 -6.59
CA SER A 306 7.09 6.58 -7.83
C SER A 306 6.48 7.84 -8.44
N LYS A 307 7.33 8.75 -8.92
CA LYS A 307 6.90 10.05 -9.48
C LYS A 307 6.70 9.92 -10.98
N SER A 308 5.54 10.35 -11.47
CA SER A 308 5.25 10.41 -12.90
C SER A 308 4.54 11.72 -13.23
N CYS A 309 4.98 12.40 -14.29
CA CYS A 309 4.41 13.67 -14.72
C CYS A 309 4.33 13.75 -16.24
N GLY A 310 3.12 13.95 -16.78
CA GLY A 310 2.86 14.19 -18.20
C GLY A 310 3.13 15.63 -18.68
N GLY A 311 3.78 16.46 -17.86
CA GLY A 311 4.07 17.87 -18.18
C GLY A 311 3.15 18.87 -17.48
N CYS A 312 3.18 18.92 -16.14
CA CYS A 312 2.48 19.95 -15.37
C CYS A 312 3.00 21.38 -15.68
N PRO A 313 2.29 22.46 -15.28
CA PRO A 313 2.72 23.83 -15.57
C PRO A 313 4.18 24.14 -15.18
N VAL A 314 4.65 23.60 -14.05
CA VAL A 314 6.05 23.75 -13.60
C VAL A 314 7.03 23.01 -14.51
N CYS A 315 6.73 21.75 -14.87
CA CYS A 315 7.57 21.00 -15.81
C CYS A 315 7.65 21.69 -17.17
N ARG A 316 6.51 22.19 -17.69
CA ARG A 316 6.47 22.93 -18.96
C ARG A 316 7.29 24.21 -18.90
N LYS A 317 7.13 25.01 -17.85
CA LYS A 317 7.93 26.24 -17.64
C LYS A 317 9.44 25.93 -17.60
N ASN A 318 9.81 24.82 -16.97
CA ASN A 318 11.21 24.39 -16.83
C ASN A 318 11.69 23.51 -18.00
N LYS A 319 10.92 23.39 -19.10
CA LYS A 319 11.23 22.54 -20.27
C LYS A 319 11.57 21.08 -19.93
N ARG A 320 11.01 20.55 -18.83
CA ARG A 320 11.15 19.14 -18.46
C ARG A 320 10.20 18.31 -19.31
N THR A 321 10.73 17.27 -19.95
CA THR A 321 9.95 16.29 -20.71
C THR A 321 9.04 15.49 -19.79
N ALA A 322 7.99 14.89 -20.37
CA ALA A 322 7.17 13.94 -19.63
C ALA A 322 8.02 12.76 -19.15
N PHE A 323 7.79 12.32 -17.92
CA PHE A 323 8.55 11.23 -17.32
C PHE A 323 7.61 10.32 -16.51
N ALA A 324 7.98 9.05 -16.43
CA ALA A 324 7.37 8.08 -15.54
C ALA A 324 8.48 7.46 -14.69
N GLY A 325 8.29 7.45 -13.38
CA GLY A 325 9.23 6.80 -12.48
C GLY A 325 9.17 5.28 -12.67
N VAL A 326 10.26 4.60 -12.30
CA VAL A 326 10.31 3.14 -12.34
C VAL A 326 9.29 2.60 -11.34
N MET A 327 8.34 1.80 -11.82
CA MET A 327 7.45 1.07 -10.92
C MET A 327 8.25 -0.05 -10.26
N PRO A 328 8.14 -0.25 -8.92
CA PRO A 328 8.75 -1.41 -8.30
C PRO A 328 8.16 -2.67 -8.95
N THR A 329 9.03 -3.53 -9.48
CA THR A 329 8.61 -4.83 -9.98
C THR A 329 8.17 -5.69 -8.80
N SER A 330 7.02 -6.36 -8.93
CA SER A 330 6.60 -7.37 -7.97
C SER A 330 7.72 -8.39 -7.84
N GLN A 331 8.07 -8.75 -6.60
CA GLN A 331 9.02 -9.85 -6.42
C GLN A 331 8.44 -11.12 -7.02
N PRO A 332 9.24 -11.92 -7.75
CA PRO A 332 8.77 -13.20 -8.26
C PRO A 332 8.33 -14.07 -7.08
N VAL A 333 7.07 -14.53 -7.11
CA VAL A 333 6.55 -15.49 -6.14
C VAL A 333 7.01 -16.87 -6.59
N TRP A 334 8.13 -17.33 -6.03
CA TRP A 334 8.59 -18.69 -6.25
C TRP A 334 7.68 -19.65 -5.49
N GLN A 335 7.06 -20.59 -6.20
CA GLN A 335 6.36 -21.71 -5.56
C GLN A 335 7.39 -22.60 -4.85
N GLU A 336 6.99 -23.22 -3.73
CA GLU A 336 7.81 -24.27 -3.13
C GLU A 336 7.96 -25.42 -4.11
N THR A 337 9.20 -25.75 -4.43
CA THR A 337 9.51 -26.82 -5.37
C THR A 337 10.07 -28.00 -4.58
N LYS A 338 9.56 -29.21 -4.86
CA LYS A 338 10.17 -30.44 -4.37
C LYS A 338 11.45 -30.68 -5.15
N SER A 339 12.58 -30.24 -4.60
CA SER A 339 13.90 -30.51 -5.16
C SER A 339 14.44 -31.84 -4.60
N PHE A 340 14.93 -32.70 -5.47
CA PHE A 340 15.75 -33.84 -5.06
C PHE A 340 17.01 -33.35 -4.35
N LEU A 341 17.32 -33.96 -3.21
CA LEU A 341 18.60 -33.80 -2.51
C LEU A 341 19.12 -35.19 -2.20
N GLY A 342 20.35 -35.47 -2.61
CA GLY A 342 20.96 -36.78 -2.42
C GLY A 342 21.11 -37.13 -0.94
N ALA A 343 21.02 -38.42 -0.63
CA ALA A 343 21.07 -38.93 0.75
C ALA A 343 22.34 -38.50 1.49
N GLU A 344 23.46 -38.37 0.77
CA GLU A 344 24.74 -37.98 1.36
C GLU A 344 24.77 -36.51 1.78
N ILE A 345 24.20 -35.61 0.96
CA ILE A 345 24.06 -34.21 1.35
C ILE A 345 23.06 -34.06 2.51
N GLN A 346 21.96 -34.82 2.51
CA GLN A 346 21.03 -34.86 3.64
C GLN A 346 21.73 -35.30 4.94
N ARG A 347 22.57 -36.33 4.87
CA ARG A 347 23.39 -36.81 6.00
C ARG A 347 24.35 -35.73 6.50
N LEU A 348 25.04 -35.03 5.60
CA LEU A 348 25.99 -33.98 5.95
C LEU A 348 25.31 -32.76 6.57
N LEU A 349 24.13 -32.38 6.05
CA LEU A 349 23.30 -31.30 6.58
C LEU A 349 22.81 -31.59 8.01
N ALA A 350 22.43 -32.83 8.31
CA ALA A 350 22.03 -33.26 9.66
C ALA A 350 20.98 -32.35 10.34
N GLY A 351 20.06 -31.77 9.56
CA GLY A 351 19.03 -30.85 10.04
C GLY A 351 19.36 -29.36 9.92
N ASP A 352 20.61 -29.01 9.62
CA ASP A 352 20.99 -27.65 9.22
C ASP A 352 20.63 -27.37 7.76
N ASN A 353 20.43 -26.09 7.43
CA ASN A 353 20.17 -25.64 6.06
C ASN A 353 21.38 -24.97 5.39
N VAL A 354 22.51 -24.85 6.09
CA VAL A 354 23.72 -24.18 5.59
C VAL A 354 24.95 -24.99 5.97
N ILE A 355 25.76 -25.33 4.97
CA ILE A 355 27.10 -25.91 5.16
C ILE A 355 28.14 -24.94 4.63
N LEU A 356 29.21 -24.72 5.40
CA LEU A 356 30.40 -23.99 4.95
C LEU A 356 31.53 -24.97 4.61
N ILE A 357 32.15 -24.79 3.44
CA ILE A 357 33.33 -25.56 3.02
C ILE A 357 34.48 -24.58 2.84
N PHE A 358 35.52 -24.74 3.66
CA PHE A 358 36.67 -23.84 3.69
C PHE A 358 37.84 -24.38 2.86
N TYR A 359 38.33 -23.60 1.89
CA TYR A 359 39.52 -23.92 1.10
C TYR A 359 40.70 -23.00 1.44
N GLU A 360 41.93 -23.49 1.25
CA GLU A 360 43.17 -22.77 1.57
C GLU A 360 43.60 -21.84 0.43
N SER A 361 43.55 -22.34 -0.81
CA SER A 361 43.93 -21.58 -1.99
C SER A 361 43.17 -22.04 -3.25
N LEU A 362 43.13 -21.20 -4.27
CA LEU A 362 42.58 -21.60 -5.57
C LEU A 362 43.43 -22.70 -6.24
N GLU A 363 44.73 -22.76 -5.94
CA GLU A 363 45.60 -23.84 -6.41
C GLU A 363 45.19 -25.20 -5.83
N GLN A 364 44.80 -25.24 -4.54
CA GLN A 364 44.26 -26.45 -3.90
C GLN A 364 43.01 -26.96 -4.62
N LEU A 365 42.10 -26.05 -5.00
CA LEU A 365 40.88 -26.39 -5.75
C LEU A 365 41.20 -26.85 -7.19
N ASN A 366 42.19 -26.24 -7.84
CA ASN A 366 42.56 -26.57 -9.22
C ASN A 366 43.41 -27.86 -9.31
N LYS A 367 44.12 -28.24 -8.25
CA LYS A 367 44.98 -29.45 -8.21
C LYS A 367 44.17 -30.69 -8.54
N MET A 368 44.63 -31.46 -9.54
CA MET A 368 43.97 -32.67 -10.04
C MET A 368 42.47 -32.48 -10.38
N ARG A 369 42.05 -31.24 -10.74
CA ARG A 369 40.66 -30.88 -11.01
C ARG A 369 39.68 -31.19 -9.86
N ARG A 370 40.15 -31.20 -8.61
CA ARG A 370 39.32 -31.56 -7.44
C ARG A 370 38.12 -30.63 -7.26
N GLY A 371 38.27 -29.33 -7.54
CA GLY A 371 37.17 -28.37 -7.59
C GLY A 371 36.11 -28.77 -8.61
N ASN A 372 36.49 -29.08 -9.86
CA ASN A 372 35.54 -29.52 -10.87
C ASN A 372 34.80 -30.79 -10.47
N LYS A 373 35.51 -31.77 -9.88
CA LYS A 373 34.88 -33.01 -9.39
C LYS A 373 33.89 -32.72 -8.26
N LEU A 374 34.26 -31.86 -7.29
CA LEU A 374 33.37 -31.46 -6.20
C LEU A 374 32.10 -30.77 -6.73
N PHE A 375 32.23 -29.77 -7.60
CA PHE A 375 31.08 -29.07 -8.16
C PHE A 375 30.16 -30.02 -8.93
N ARG A 376 30.74 -30.92 -9.74
CA ARG A 376 29.99 -31.95 -10.45
C ARG A 376 29.21 -32.85 -9.49
N TRP A 377 29.88 -33.36 -8.46
CA TRP A 377 29.24 -34.21 -7.46
C TRP A 377 28.11 -33.48 -6.73
N LEU A 378 28.33 -32.24 -6.29
CA LEU A 378 27.30 -31.42 -5.64
C LEU A 378 26.05 -31.23 -6.53
N ILE A 379 26.25 -31.02 -7.82
CA ILE A 379 25.14 -30.89 -8.78
C ILE A 379 24.41 -32.22 -8.97
N GLU A 380 25.14 -33.34 -9.05
CA GLU A 380 24.57 -34.69 -9.08
C GLU A 380 23.77 -35.00 -7.81
N GLN A 381 24.19 -34.48 -6.65
CA GLN A 381 23.45 -34.55 -5.38
C GLN A 381 22.25 -33.58 -5.30
N GLY A 382 21.94 -32.83 -6.35
CA GLY A 382 20.73 -32.00 -6.42
C GLY A 382 20.92 -30.51 -6.16
N MET A 383 22.15 -30.00 -6.14
CA MET A 383 22.40 -28.55 -6.14
C MET A 383 22.03 -27.94 -7.50
N LYS A 384 21.03 -27.05 -7.53
CA LYS A 384 20.42 -26.54 -8.79
C LYS A 384 20.70 -25.06 -9.07
N ASN A 385 20.79 -24.23 -8.03
CA ASN A 385 21.29 -22.87 -8.19
C ASN A 385 22.80 -22.87 -7.95
N ILE A 386 23.57 -22.31 -8.87
CA ILE A 386 25.01 -22.11 -8.69
C ILE A 386 25.30 -20.63 -8.79
N VAL A 387 25.80 -20.07 -7.69
CA VAL A 387 26.29 -18.71 -7.62
C VAL A 387 27.80 -18.75 -7.73
N ILE A 388 28.34 -18.30 -8.86
CA ILE A 388 29.77 -18.28 -9.12
C ILE A 388 30.14 -17.05 -9.96
N PRO A 389 31.14 -16.26 -9.57
CA PRO A 389 31.65 -15.16 -10.38
C PRO A 389 32.08 -15.62 -11.78
N LEU A 390 31.91 -14.75 -12.77
CA LEU A 390 32.21 -15.05 -14.19
C LEU A 390 33.65 -15.56 -14.39
N GLU A 391 34.60 -15.00 -13.64
CA GLU A 391 36.03 -15.35 -13.67
C GLU A 391 36.37 -16.77 -13.20
N HIS A 392 35.45 -17.43 -12.47
CA HIS A 392 35.66 -18.76 -11.90
C HIS A 392 34.76 -19.84 -12.51
N GLN A 393 34.07 -19.55 -13.61
CA GLN A 393 33.20 -20.52 -14.28
C GLN A 393 33.93 -21.76 -14.83
N HIS A 394 35.26 -21.77 -14.87
CA HIS A 394 36.03 -22.95 -15.27
C HIS A 394 35.77 -24.18 -14.40
N PHE A 395 35.38 -24.00 -13.14
CA PHE A 395 34.98 -25.10 -12.24
C PHE A 395 33.72 -25.84 -12.71
N ILE A 396 32.85 -25.17 -13.49
CA ILE A 396 31.57 -25.72 -13.94
C ILE A 396 31.50 -25.97 -15.45
N LYS A 397 32.63 -25.93 -16.18
CA LYS A 397 32.66 -26.13 -17.65
C LYS A 397 32.10 -27.49 -18.10
N GLU A 398 32.23 -28.53 -17.29
CA GLU A 398 31.78 -29.89 -17.65
C GLU A 398 30.34 -30.19 -17.23
N VAL A 399 29.67 -29.23 -16.61
CA VAL A 399 28.34 -29.41 -16.01
C VAL A 399 27.24 -29.67 -17.05
N ASN A 400 27.38 -29.14 -18.26
CA ASN A 400 26.47 -29.42 -19.38
C ASN A 400 26.48 -30.90 -19.81
N ARG A 401 27.43 -31.72 -19.32
CA ARG A 401 27.51 -33.15 -19.60
C ARG A 401 26.76 -34.00 -18.57
N ILE A 402 26.17 -33.41 -17.53
CA ILE A 402 25.39 -34.12 -16.52
C ILE A 402 23.98 -34.35 -17.09
N PRO A 403 23.55 -35.61 -17.32
CA PRO A 403 22.24 -35.90 -17.90
C PRO A 403 21.11 -35.35 -17.03
N ASN A 404 20.10 -34.72 -17.65
CA ASN A 404 18.90 -34.22 -16.98
C ASN A 404 19.15 -33.15 -15.88
N ALA A 405 20.32 -32.53 -15.87
CA ALA A 405 20.60 -31.40 -14.99
C ALA A 405 20.10 -30.08 -15.61
N TRP A 406 19.17 -29.43 -14.91
CA TRP A 406 18.76 -28.05 -15.16
C TRP A 406 19.35 -27.19 -14.04
N ILE A 407 20.13 -26.18 -14.41
CA ILE A 407 20.96 -25.43 -13.47
C ILE A 407 20.81 -23.94 -13.77
N PHE A 408 20.59 -23.17 -12.72
CA PHE A 408 20.57 -21.72 -12.80
C PHE A 408 21.93 -21.18 -12.40
N LEU A 409 22.57 -20.45 -13.31
CA LEU A 409 23.87 -19.83 -13.08
C LEU A 409 23.67 -18.34 -12.77
N PHE A 410 24.24 -17.90 -11.65
CA PHE A 410 24.17 -16.51 -11.22
C PHE A 410 25.56 -15.98 -10.85
N PRO A 411 25.90 -14.73 -11.21
CA PRO A 411 27.15 -14.12 -10.79
C PRO A 411 27.14 -13.72 -9.30
N THR A 412 25.97 -13.41 -8.74
CA THR A 412 25.78 -12.92 -7.37
C THR A 412 24.55 -13.55 -6.75
N TYR A 413 24.58 -13.88 -5.45
CA TYR A 413 23.43 -14.46 -4.76
C TYR A 413 22.39 -13.38 -4.40
N GLU A 414 21.19 -13.51 -4.97
CA GLU A 414 20.06 -12.60 -4.81
C GLU A 414 18.81 -13.40 -4.42
N PRO A 415 18.67 -13.80 -3.14
CA PRO A 415 17.64 -14.74 -2.71
C PRO A 415 16.20 -14.29 -2.98
N MET A 416 15.96 -12.98 -3.08
CA MET A 416 14.62 -12.45 -3.42
C MET A 416 14.27 -12.60 -4.91
N ARG A 417 15.25 -12.86 -5.77
CA ARG A 417 15.10 -13.00 -7.23
C ARG A 417 15.37 -14.42 -7.70
N MET A 418 15.77 -15.33 -6.81
CA MET A 418 16.16 -16.69 -7.12
C MET A 418 15.14 -17.70 -6.61
N ALA A 419 14.95 -18.80 -7.35
CA ALA A 419 14.13 -19.91 -6.91
C ALA A 419 14.63 -20.47 -5.56
N ARG A 420 13.69 -20.82 -4.68
CA ARG A 420 13.98 -21.46 -3.39
C ARG A 420 14.28 -22.94 -3.59
N ILE A 421 15.47 -23.21 -4.14
CA ILE A 421 16.01 -24.56 -4.39
C ILE A 421 17.44 -24.68 -3.84
N PRO A 422 17.97 -25.91 -3.67
CA PRO A 422 19.32 -26.14 -3.20
C PRO A 422 20.35 -25.28 -3.95
N THR A 423 21.08 -24.44 -3.21
CA THR A 423 21.95 -23.39 -3.77
C THR A 423 23.41 -23.56 -3.35
N LEU A 424 24.28 -23.71 -4.34
CA LEU A 424 25.73 -23.76 -4.18
C LEU A 424 26.29 -22.36 -4.43
N ILE A 425 27.08 -21.85 -3.50
CA ILE A 425 27.69 -20.53 -3.58
C ILE A 425 29.20 -20.68 -3.53
N PHE A 426 29.89 -20.17 -4.54
CA PHE A 426 31.35 -20.02 -4.53
C PHE A 426 31.71 -18.58 -4.20
N HIS A 427 32.41 -18.38 -3.09
CA HIS A 427 32.92 -17.08 -2.66
C HIS A 427 34.43 -17.00 -2.95
N PRO A 428 34.89 -16.05 -3.80
CA PRO A 428 36.30 -15.94 -4.17
C PRO A 428 37.15 -15.30 -3.05
N PRO A 429 38.49 -15.50 -3.07
CA PRO A 429 39.38 -14.87 -2.10
C PRO A 429 39.46 -13.35 -2.31
N GLY A 430 39.79 -12.62 -1.25
CA GLY A 430 40.04 -11.16 -1.32
C GLY A 430 38.79 -10.29 -1.40
N THR A 431 37.59 -10.87 -1.29
CA THR A 431 36.33 -10.12 -1.24
C THR A 431 35.60 -10.34 0.09
N ASN A 432 34.91 -9.30 0.59
CA ASN A 432 34.12 -9.41 1.81
C ASN A 432 32.88 -10.28 1.58
N LEU A 433 32.62 -11.21 2.50
CA LEU A 433 31.45 -12.09 2.42
C LEU A 433 30.17 -11.26 2.62
N PRO A 434 29.22 -11.25 1.67
CA PRO A 434 27.98 -10.51 1.86
C PRO A 434 27.14 -11.12 2.98
N GLN A 435 26.67 -10.32 3.95
CA GLN A 435 25.86 -10.79 5.08
C GLN A 435 24.65 -11.64 4.63
N ARG A 436 24.05 -11.31 3.48
CA ARG A 436 22.93 -12.03 2.86
C ARG A 436 23.21 -13.50 2.53
N TYR A 437 24.47 -13.92 2.40
CA TYR A 437 24.83 -15.32 2.14
C TYR A 437 24.46 -16.21 3.34
N LEU A 438 24.60 -15.67 4.55
CA LEU A 438 24.37 -16.38 5.82
C LEU A 438 22.95 -16.19 6.40
N LEU A 439 22.15 -15.26 5.87
CA LEU A 439 20.79 -15.02 6.37
C LEU A 439 19.88 -16.22 6.11
N ASN A 440 19.25 -16.77 7.16
CA ASN A 440 18.37 -17.94 7.09
C ASN A 440 16.87 -17.60 7.14
N LYS A 441 16.50 -16.33 6.94
CA LYS A 441 15.19 -15.82 7.36
C LYS A 441 13.98 -16.30 6.55
N THR A 442 14.14 -16.97 5.41
CA THR A 442 13.00 -17.19 4.50
C THR A 442 13.03 -18.46 3.63
N SER A 443 14.00 -19.36 3.77
CA SER A 443 14.10 -20.54 2.89
C SER A 443 14.50 -21.80 3.65
N ASN A 444 13.67 -22.84 3.58
CA ASN A 444 14.01 -24.21 3.99
C ASN A 444 14.92 -24.93 2.97
N SER A 445 15.35 -24.25 1.91
CA SER A 445 16.24 -24.86 0.92
C SER A 445 17.69 -24.88 1.42
N PRO A 446 18.38 -26.02 1.25
CA PRO A 446 19.76 -26.17 1.71
C PRO A 446 20.73 -25.32 0.90
N ARG A 447 21.79 -24.85 1.55
CA ARG A 447 22.85 -24.04 0.96
C ARG A 447 24.21 -24.59 1.31
N ILE A 448 25.09 -24.62 0.31
CA ILE A 448 26.49 -24.98 0.50
C ILE A 448 27.32 -23.79 0.03
N ILE A 449 28.17 -23.28 0.89
CA ILE A 449 29.00 -22.11 0.60
C ILE A 449 30.45 -22.56 0.65
N ILE A 450 31.15 -22.44 -0.47
CA ILE A 450 32.58 -22.70 -0.59
C ILE A 450 33.31 -21.36 -0.47
N LEU A 451 34.17 -21.21 0.54
CA LEU A 451 34.84 -19.94 0.83
C LEU A 451 36.28 -20.13 1.36
N PRO A 452 37.15 -19.11 1.29
CA PRO A 452 38.52 -19.17 1.80
C PRO A 452 38.59 -19.34 3.32
N MET A 453 39.63 -20.00 3.83
CA MET A 453 39.90 -20.12 5.29
C MET A 453 40.07 -18.77 6.00
N ASN A 454 40.58 -17.75 5.31
CA ASN A 454 40.78 -16.40 5.86
C ASN A 454 39.54 -15.49 5.73
N THR A 455 38.35 -16.04 5.48
CA THR A 455 37.12 -15.25 5.38
C THR A 455 36.73 -14.67 6.74
N ILE A 456 36.54 -13.35 6.80
CA ILE A 456 36.08 -12.60 7.98
C ILE A 456 34.56 -12.68 8.10
N ASP A 457 34.02 -12.72 9.33
CA ASP A 457 32.58 -12.70 9.55
C ASP A 457 31.96 -11.33 9.20
N PRO A 458 30.86 -11.29 8.43
CA PRO A 458 30.25 -10.03 7.99
C PRO A 458 29.65 -9.17 9.11
N ASN A 459 29.47 -9.71 10.32
CA ASN A 459 28.97 -8.98 11.49
C ASN A 459 30.09 -8.64 12.48
N ARG A 460 31.30 -9.19 12.32
CA ARG A 460 32.44 -9.02 13.23
C ARG A 460 33.75 -9.00 12.46
N GLU A 461 34.24 -7.78 12.20
CA GLU A 461 35.43 -7.53 11.39
C GLU A 461 36.74 -8.06 12.02
N ASP A 462 36.72 -8.38 13.32
CA ASP A 462 37.88 -8.86 14.09
C ASP A 462 38.02 -10.39 14.10
N ARG A 463 37.07 -11.14 13.53
CA ARG A 463 37.03 -12.62 13.66
C ARG A 463 36.86 -13.35 12.33
N LEU A 464 37.60 -14.45 12.20
CA LEU A 464 37.43 -15.39 11.09
C LEU A 464 36.14 -16.19 11.27
N LEU A 465 35.39 -16.33 10.17
CA LEU A 465 34.11 -17.03 10.14
C LEU A 465 34.24 -18.49 10.61
N ILE A 466 35.33 -19.17 10.22
CA ILE A 466 35.61 -20.58 10.60
C ILE A 466 35.67 -20.79 12.12
N ASN A 467 36.02 -19.76 12.89
CA ASN A 467 36.17 -19.86 14.34
C ASN A 467 34.88 -19.59 15.11
N ILE A 468 33.88 -18.98 14.46
CA ILE A 468 32.67 -18.49 15.13
C ILE A 468 31.37 -19.02 14.55
N PHE A 469 31.41 -19.63 13.36
CA PHE A 469 30.24 -20.24 12.75
C PHE A 469 29.79 -21.46 13.55
N SER A 470 28.58 -21.42 14.08
CA SER A 470 28.03 -22.46 14.95
C SER A 470 27.38 -23.62 14.21
N GLY A 471 27.21 -23.52 12.88
CA GLY A 471 26.61 -24.56 12.05
C GLY A 471 27.63 -25.54 11.47
N ARG A 472 27.17 -26.42 10.57
CA ARG A 472 28.03 -27.39 9.88
C ARG A 472 29.10 -26.71 9.02
N GLN A 473 30.35 -27.05 9.29
CA GLN A 473 31.50 -26.59 8.50
C GLN A 473 32.54 -27.68 8.30
N PHE A 474 33.23 -27.64 7.16
CA PHE A 474 34.25 -28.60 6.78
C PHE A 474 35.45 -27.90 6.14
N ARG A 475 36.65 -28.46 6.32
CA ARG A 475 37.80 -28.12 5.45
C ARG A 475 37.66 -28.87 4.14
N PHE A 476 38.04 -28.25 3.04
CA PHE A 476 37.89 -28.79 1.68
C PHE A 476 38.47 -30.21 1.53
N ASP A 477 39.67 -30.45 2.06
CA ASP A 477 40.30 -31.77 1.98
C ASP A 477 39.56 -32.84 2.76
N THR A 478 39.16 -32.53 3.99
CA THR A 478 38.35 -33.42 4.84
C THR A 478 37.01 -33.73 4.18
N PHE A 479 36.36 -32.71 3.60
CA PHE A 479 35.10 -32.88 2.89
C PHE A 479 35.25 -33.79 1.67
N CYS A 480 36.28 -33.57 0.85
CA CYS A 480 36.55 -34.41 -0.33
C CYS A 480 36.87 -35.87 0.06
N MET A 481 37.60 -36.08 1.15
CA MET A 481 37.86 -37.44 1.67
C MET A 481 36.58 -38.12 2.13
N GLU A 482 35.70 -37.42 2.84
CA GLU A 482 34.43 -37.96 3.34
C GLU A 482 33.51 -38.41 2.19
N ILE A 483 33.52 -37.70 1.07
CA ILE A 483 32.72 -38.02 -0.13
C ILE A 483 33.49 -38.83 -1.19
N SER A 484 34.73 -39.24 -0.89
CA SER A 484 35.61 -40.05 -1.76
C SER A 484 35.94 -39.44 -3.15
N ILE A 485 36.35 -38.16 -3.21
CA ILE A 485 36.63 -37.40 -4.46
C ILE A 485 38.08 -36.92 -4.63
#